data_AF-A0A520X7X9-F1
#
_entry.id   AF-A0A520X7X9-F1
#
_cell.length_a   1.000
_cell.length_b   1.000
_cell.length_c   1.000
_cell.angle_alpha   90.00
_cell.angle_beta   90.00
_cell.angle_gamma   90.00
#
_symmetry.space_group_name_H-M   'P 1'
#
loop_
_entity.id
_entity.type
_entity.pdbx_description
1 polymer ?
#
loop_
_entity_poly.entity_id
_entity_poly.type
_entity_poly.pdbx_seq_one_letter_code
_entity_poly.pdbx_strand_id
1 'polypeptide(L)'
;MTTHTDEHYYVPHGSHWPVVGSVGLLFLMVGVSSWLNGADAGFYIMLAGFAVIIFMITGWFGEVIGESEGGLYNAQVDKSFRQGMFWFIFSEVMFFAAFFGALFYARNMSIPWLGGESNNFFTNLLLWEGFESTWPTNGPGNLGGEYEAMPPFGLPLINTALLLTSSITVTIAHHALLTGKRMQLAVFLAATFLLGFVFVYLQGVEYIHSYQDLNLKLTTGIYGSTFFMLTGFHGMHVTIGAIMLTIIFFRVLKGHFSADKHFAFEAVAWYWHFVDVVWIGLYVFVYWM
;
A
#
# COMPACT_ATOMS: atom_id res chain seq x y z
N MET A 1 -31.10 24.55 -12.32
CA MET A 1 -30.44 23.24 -12.33
C MET A 1 -30.57 22.66 -13.73
N THR A 2 -29.53 22.76 -14.54
CA THR A 2 -29.45 22.07 -15.82
C THR A 2 -29.22 20.59 -15.55
N THR A 3 -30.25 19.77 -15.73
CA THR A 3 -30.12 18.33 -15.81
C THR A 3 -29.22 18.01 -17.00
N HIS A 4 -28.00 17.54 -16.75
CA HIS A 4 -27.07 17.14 -17.81
C HIS A 4 -27.70 15.99 -18.60
N THR A 5 -27.99 16.24 -19.88
CA THR A 5 -28.38 15.22 -20.85
C THR A 5 -27.18 14.32 -21.14
N ASP A 6 -27.41 13.05 -21.51
CA ASP A 6 -26.37 12.05 -21.83
C ASP A 6 -25.43 12.45 -23.00
N GLU A 7 -25.67 13.59 -23.65
CA GLU A 7 -24.91 14.06 -24.81
C GLU A 7 -23.65 14.87 -24.47
N HIS A 8 -23.48 15.33 -23.21
CA HIS A 8 -22.34 16.18 -22.84
C HIS A 8 -21.57 15.65 -21.62
N TYR A 9 -20.26 15.46 -21.80
CA TYR A 9 -19.34 15.11 -20.71
C TYR A 9 -19.27 16.25 -19.69
N TYR A 10 -19.14 15.89 -18.41
CA TYR A 10 -18.91 16.88 -17.36
C TYR A 10 -17.58 17.61 -17.56
N VAL A 11 -17.64 18.92 -17.71
CA VAL A 11 -16.45 19.80 -17.75
C VAL A 11 -16.31 20.44 -16.38
N PRO A 12 -15.27 20.07 -15.60
CA PRO A 12 -15.04 20.66 -14.29
C PRO A 12 -14.85 22.17 -14.38
N HIS A 13 -15.30 22.87 -13.33
CA HIS A 13 -14.92 24.26 -13.11
C HIS A 13 -13.44 24.34 -12.68
N GLY A 14 -12.86 25.55 -12.68
CA GLY A 14 -11.47 25.73 -12.27
C GLY A 14 -11.23 25.24 -10.84
N SER A 15 -10.24 24.38 -10.64
CA SER A 15 -9.85 23.85 -9.33
C SER A 15 -8.44 24.30 -8.95
N HIS A 16 -8.28 24.72 -7.70
CA HIS A 16 -7.01 25.18 -7.14
C HIS A 16 -6.17 24.06 -6.53
N TRP A 17 -6.77 22.89 -6.24
CA TRP A 17 -6.12 21.75 -5.60
C TRP A 17 -4.86 21.24 -6.33
N PRO A 18 -4.77 21.22 -7.67
CA PRO A 18 -3.54 20.80 -8.35
C PRO A 18 -2.32 21.66 -7.99
N VAL A 19 -2.51 22.98 -7.84
CA VAL A 19 -1.43 23.90 -7.46
C VAL A 19 -1.05 23.71 -6.00
N VAL A 20 -2.04 23.61 -5.11
CA VAL A 20 -1.80 23.33 -3.67
C VAL A 20 -1.04 22.02 -3.50
N GLY A 21 -1.45 20.97 -4.22
CA GLY A 21 -0.79 19.66 -4.20
C GLY A 21 0.65 19.73 -4.69
N SER A 22 0.90 20.47 -5.78
CA SER A 22 2.26 20.66 -6.31
C SER A 22 3.18 21.37 -5.31
N VAL A 23 2.68 22.39 -4.60
CA VAL A 23 3.43 23.07 -3.53
C VAL A 23 3.70 22.12 -2.36
N GLY A 24 2.70 21.32 -1.96
CA GLY A 24 2.85 20.31 -0.91
C GLY A 24 3.92 19.27 -1.26
N LEU A 25 3.90 18.75 -2.48
CA LEU A 25 4.89 17.78 -2.97
C LEU A 25 6.29 18.38 -3.03
N LEU A 26 6.43 19.64 -3.47
CA LEU A 26 7.71 20.34 -3.47
C LEU A 26 8.29 20.43 -2.05
N PHE A 27 7.48 20.88 -1.10
CA PHE A 27 7.92 21.02 0.30
C PHE A 27 8.27 19.67 0.90
N LEU A 28 7.47 18.64 0.61
CA LEU A 28 7.73 17.29 1.06
C LEU A 28 9.09 16.79 0.54
N MET A 29 9.33 16.87 -0.78
CA MET A 29 10.57 16.36 -1.39
C MET A 29 11.81 17.16 -1.01
N VAL A 30 11.71 18.50 -0.97
CA VAL A 30 12.81 19.36 -0.51
C VAL A 30 13.11 19.11 0.97
N GLY A 31 12.07 18.94 1.80
CA GLY A 31 12.21 18.65 3.22
C GLY A 31 12.91 17.32 3.48
N VAL A 32 12.42 16.23 2.86
CA VAL A 32 13.05 14.90 2.97
C VAL A 32 14.50 14.94 2.51
N SER A 33 14.76 15.51 1.32
CA SER A 33 16.10 15.59 0.77
C SER A 33 17.04 16.39 1.69
N SER A 34 16.61 17.55 2.17
CA SER A 34 17.43 18.39 3.07
C SER A 34 17.69 17.70 4.40
N TRP A 35 16.69 17.01 4.96
CA TRP A 35 16.82 16.29 6.23
C TRP A 35 17.81 15.12 6.12
N LEU A 36 17.72 14.32 5.06
CA LEU A 36 18.65 13.23 4.79
C LEU A 36 20.08 13.70 4.54
N ASN A 37 20.27 14.97 4.15
CA ASN A 37 21.58 15.61 3.98
C ASN A 37 22.04 16.41 5.23
N GLY A 38 21.41 16.19 6.38
CA GLY A 38 21.86 16.74 7.68
C GLY A 38 21.39 18.15 8.00
N ALA A 39 20.47 18.72 7.21
CA ALA A 39 19.85 20.01 7.56
C ALA A 39 18.64 19.79 8.48
N ASP A 40 18.75 20.20 9.74
CA ASP A 40 17.68 20.07 10.75
C ASP A 40 16.36 20.73 10.31
N ALA A 41 16.45 21.86 9.60
CA ALA A 41 15.28 22.54 9.03
C ALA A 41 14.49 21.65 8.05
N GLY A 42 15.15 20.68 7.41
CA GLY A 42 14.53 19.75 6.47
C GLY A 42 13.37 18.97 7.07
N PHE A 43 13.48 18.55 8.34
CA PHE A 43 12.41 17.82 9.03
C PHE A 43 11.14 18.67 9.14
N TYR A 44 11.25 19.94 9.53
CA TYR A 44 10.10 20.85 9.64
C TYR A 44 9.51 21.20 8.28
N ILE A 45 10.34 21.37 7.25
CA ILE A 45 9.89 21.59 5.87
C ILE A 45 9.11 20.37 5.35
N MET A 46 9.58 19.16 5.64
CA MET A 46 8.90 17.91 5.31
C MET A 46 7.52 17.85 5.99
N LEU A 47 7.44 18.15 7.30
CA LEU A 47 6.17 18.17 8.03
C LEU A 47 5.19 19.21 7.47
N ALA A 48 5.68 20.38 7.08
CA ALA A 48 4.86 21.39 6.40
C ALA A 48 4.33 20.86 5.05
N GLY A 49 5.16 20.17 4.27
CA GLY A 49 4.74 19.48 3.04
C GLY A 49 3.63 18.46 3.29
N PHE A 50 3.79 17.60 4.30
CA PHE A 50 2.74 16.64 4.70
C PHE A 50 1.43 17.35 5.10
N ALA A 51 1.50 18.42 5.88
CA ALA A 51 0.31 19.17 6.28
C ALA A 51 -0.44 19.76 5.06
N VAL A 52 0.29 20.31 4.09
CA VAL A 52 -0.29 20.85 2.84
C VAL A 52 -0.93 19.73 2.01
N ILE A 53 -0.29 18.56 1.92
CA ILE A 53 -0.87 17.40 1.20
C ILE A 53 -2.14 16.90 1.88
N ILE A 54 -2.17 16.78 3.21
CA ILE A 54 -3.37 16.38 3.95
C ILE A 54 -4.50 17.41 3.74
N PHE A 55 -4.18 18.70 3.82
CA PHE A 55 -5.14 19.77 3.53
C PHE A 55 -5.70 19.66 2.11
N MET A 56 -4.83 19.45 1.12
CA MET A 56 -5.23 19.30 -0.28
C MET A 56 -6.12 18.07 -0.50
N ILE A 57 -5.73 16.89 0.01
CA ILE A 57 -6.48 15.64 -0.16
C ILE A 57 -7.86 15.76 0.50
N THR A 58 -7.92 16.26 1.73
CA THR A 58 -9.20 16.40 2.46
C THR A 58 -10.14 17.40 1.79
N GLY A 59 -9.62 18.53 1.31
CA GLY A 59 -10.39 19.53 0.57
C GLY A 59 -10.86 19.02 -0.79
N TRP A 60 -9.95 18.46 -1.60
CA TRP A 60 -10.26 17.96 -2.93
C TRP A 60 -11.29 16.82 -2.90
N PHE A 61 -11.09 15.80 -2.06
CA PHE A 61 -12.08 14.73 -1.94
C PHE A 61 -13.41 15.24 -1.35
N GLY A 62 -13.37 16.25 -0.49
CA GLY A 62 -14.58 16.93 -0.01
C GLY A 62 -15.41 17.54 -1.14
N GLU A 63 -14.76 18.23 -2.08
CA GLU A 63 -15.40 18.76 -3.29
C GLU A 63 -15.94 17.65 -4.19
N VAL A 64 -15.15 16.60 -4.46
CA VAL A 64 -15.60 15.46 -5.28
C VAL A 64 -16.84 14.78 -4.68
N ILE A 65 -16.88 14.63 -3.36
CA ILE A 65 -18.07 14.11 -2.66
C ILE A 65 -19.24 15.09 -2.82
N GLY A 66 -19.01 16.39 -2.63
CA GLY A 66 -20.05 17.42 -2.77
C GLY A 66 -20.65 17.47 -4.18
N GLU A 67 -19.82 17.37 -5.22
CA GLU A 67 -20.25 17.32 -6.62
C GLU A 67 -21.07 16.06 -6.93
N SER A 68 -20.63 14.91 -6.41
CA SER A 68 -21.34 13.62 -6.53
C SER A 68 -22.73 13.70 -5.89
N GLU A 69 -22.82 14.15 -4.63
CA GLU A 69 -24.12 14.27 -3.94
C GLU A 69 -24.99 15.38 -4.53
N GLY A 70 -24.37 16.41 -5.14
CA GLY A 70 -25.07 17.45 -5.90
C GLY A 70 -25.64 16.98 -7.24
N GLY A 71 -25.37 15.73 -7.65
CA GLY A 71 -25.91 15.14 -8.87
C GLY A 71 -25.24 15.62 -10.16
N LEU A 72 -24.01 16.16 -10.07
CA LEU A 72 -23.27 16.66 -11.24
C LEU A 72 -22.66 15.56 -12.11
N TYR A 73 -22.52 14.35 -11.58
CA TYR A 73 -21.92 13.21 -12.29
C TYR A 73 -22.97 12.35 -12.99
N ASN A 74 -22.75 12.10 -14.27
CA ASN A 74 -23.54 11.19 -15.11
C ASN A 74 -22.84 9.83 -15.30
N ALA A 75 -23.47 8.93 -16.07
CA ALA A 75 -22.93 7.59 -16.32
C ALA A 75 -21.57 7.60 -17.06
N GLN A 76 -21.32 8.63 -17.88
CA GLN A 76 -20.04 8.76 -18.58
C GLN A 76 -18.90 9.08 -17.60
N VAL A 77 -19.14 9.96 -16.62
CA VAL A 77 -18.18 10.27 -15.55
C VAL A 77 -17.93 9.05 -14.67
N ASP A 78 -18.99 8.31 -14.30
CA ASP A 78 -18.86 7.07 -13.51
C ASP A 78 -17.94 6.05 -14.22
N LYS A 79 -18.12 5.86 -15.53
CA LYS A 79 -17.24 5.01 -16.34
C LYS A 79 -15.79 5.49 -16.34
N SER A 80 -15.56 6.79 -16.48
CA SER A 80 -14.21 7.37 -16.43
C SER A 80 -13.56 7.17 -15.06
N PHE A 81 -14.30 7.33 -13.96
CA PHE A 81 -13.76 7.06 -12.63
C PHE A 81 -13.39 5.59 -12.42
N ARG A 82 -14.21 4.65 -12.91
CA ARG A 82 -13.89 3.21 -12.88
C ARG A 82 -12.63 2.88 -13.65
N GLN A 83 -12.48 3.45 -14.85
CA GLN A 83 -11.26 3.30 -15.64
C GLN A 83 -10.04 3.90 -14.94
N GLY A 84 -10.19 5.09 -14.35
CA GLY A 84 -9.14 5.73 -13.56
C GLY A 84 -8.67 4.86 -12.40
N MET A 85 -9.61 4.30 -11.64
CA MET A 85 -9.28 3.41 -10.52
C MET A 85 -8.61 2.10 -10.98
N PHE A 86 -9.07 1.54 -12.10
CA PHE A 86 -8.44 0.35 -12.68
C PHE A 86 -6.97 0.63 -13.06
N TRP A 87 -6.70 1.72 -13.77
CA TRP A 87 -5.34 2.08 -14.16
C TRP A 87 -4.45 2.45 -12.97
N PHE A 88 -5.02 3.07 -11.95
CA PHE A 88 -4.33 3.29 -10.68
C PHE A 88 -3.93 1.97 -10.02
N ILE A 89 -4.85 1.02 -9.81
CA ILE A 89 -4.50 -0.29 -9.25
C ILE A 89 -3.45 -1.00 -10.12
N PHE A 90 -3.59 -0.93 -11.44
CA PHE A 90 -2.60 -1.52 -12.35
C PHE A 90 -1.20 -0.93 -12.16
N SER A 91 -1.07 0.40 -11.99
CA SER A 91 0.23 1.00 -11.71
C SER A 91 0.80 0.55 -10.36
N GLU A 92 -0.04 0.39 -9.33
CA GLU A 92 0.39 -0.11 -8.03
C GLU A 92 0.86 -1.59 -8.12
N VAL A 93 0.19 -2.42 -8.92
CA VAL A 93 0.63 -3.80 -9.20
C VAL A 93 2.01 -3.79 -9.87
N MET A 94 2.23 -2.92 -10.85
CA MET A 94 3.55 -2.80 -11.52
C MET A 94 4.63 -2.27 -10.57
N PHE A 95 4.28 -1.38 -9.64
CA PHE A 95 5.18 -0.91 -8.59
C PHE A 95 5.63 -2.08 -7.70
N PHE A 96 4.71 -2.89 -7.17
CA PHE A 96 5.08 -4.09 -6.40
C PHE A 96 5.84 -5.13 -7.24
N ALA A 97 5.48 -5.30 -8.51
CA ALA A 97 6.19 -6.20 -9.42
C ALA A 97 7.68 -5.85 -9.56
N ALA A 98 8.05 -4.57 -9.49
CA ALA A 98 9.45 -4.16 -9.47
C ALA A 98 10.19 -4.66 -8.21
N PHE A 99 9.57 -4.57 -7.02
CA PHE A 99 10.17 -5.07 -5.78
C PHE A 99 10.23 -6.60 -5.73
N PHE A 100 9.17 -7.30 -6.15
CA PHE A 100 9.22 -8.76 -6.30
C PHE A 100 10.24 -9.20 -7.34
N GLY A 101 10.38 -8.44 -8.44
CA GLY A 101 11.42 -8.64 -9.44
C GLY A 101 12.83 -8.46 -8.87
N ALA A 102 13.04 -7.47 -8.01
CA ALA A 102 14.31 -7.27 -7.31
C ALA A 102 14.62 -8.43 -6.34
N LEU A 103 13.63 -8.90 -5.58
CA LEU A 103 13.76 -10.09 -4.73
C LEU A 103 14.09 -11.33 -5.55
N PHE A 104 13.36 -11.57 -6.64
CA PHE A 104 13.60 -12.69 -7.54
C PHE A 104 15.01 -12.65 -8.13
N TYR A 105 15.43 -11.48 -8.63
CA TYR A 105 16.75 -11.27 -9.22
C TYR A 105 17.86 -11.50 -8.19
N ALA A 106 17.71 -10.95 -6.98
CA ALA A 106 18.65 -11.17 -5.89
C ALA A 106 18.79 -12.65 -5.55
N ARG A 107 17.67 -13.32 -5.24
CA ARG A 107 17.64 -14.71 -4.76
C ARG A 107 18.09 -15.72 -5.81
N ASN A 108 17.63 -15.59 -7.05
CA ASN A 108 17.79 -16.63 -8.07
C ASN A 108 18.92 -16.35 -9.08
N MET A 109 19.49 -15.14 -9.08
CA MET A 109 20.53 -14.77 -10.04
C MET A 109 21.74 -14.18 -9.33
N SER A 110 21.58 -13.05 -8.64
CA SER A 110 22.72 -12.32 -8.07
C SER A 110 23.46 -13.11 -6.99
N ILE A 111 22.75 -13.72 -6.04
CA ILE A 111 23.38 -14.50 -4.97
C ILE A 111 24.10 -15.75 -5.52
N PRO A 112 23.47 -16.57 -6.39
CA PRO A 112 24.17 -17.67 -7.06
C PRO A 112 25.43 -17.26 -7.84
N TRP A 113 25.39 -16.13 -8.55
CA TRP A 113 26.57 -15.63 -9.27
C TRP A 113 27.70 -15.20 -8.34
N LEU A 114 27.39 -14.62 -7.18
CA LEU A 114 28.38 -14.32 -6.14
C LEU A 114 28.97 -15.60 -5.52
N GLY A 115 28.16 -16.67 -5.44
CA GLY A 115 28.60 -18.01 -5.05
C GLY A 115 29.40 -18.76 -6.11
N GLY A 116 29.55 -18.20 -7.32
CA GLY A 116 30.37 -18.76 -8.39
C GLY A 116 29.62 -19.54 -9.47
N GLU A 117 28.29 -19.51 -9.49
CA GLU A 117 27.51 -20.17 -10.55
C GLU A 117 27.70 -19.55 -11.94
N SER A 118 27.38 -20.34 -12.98
CA SER A 118 27.52 -19.97 -14.39
C SER A 118 28.98 -19.64 -14.76
N ASN A 119 29.25 -18.49 -15.38
CA ASN A 119 30.59 -18.04 -15.74
C ASN A 119 31.30 -17.26 -14.64
N ASN A 120 30.81 -17.30 -13.39
CA ASN A 120 31.33 -16.50 -12.27
C ASN A 120 32.23 -17.28 -11.30
N PHE A 121 32.77 -18.45 -11.68
CA PHE A 121 33.65 -19.26 -10.82
C PHE A 121 34.76 -18.43 -10.13
N PHE A 122 35.42 -17.55 -10.88
CA PHE A 122 36.48 -16.68 -10.35
C PHE A 122 35.97 -15.59 -9.40
N THR A 123 34.69 -15.21 -9.45
CA THR A 123 34.09 -14.25 -8.50
C THR A 123 34.15 -14.80 -7.08
N ASN A 124 33.74 -16.06 -6.88
CA ASN A 124 33.84 -16.70 -5.57
C ASN A 124 35.30 -16.95 -5.18
N LEU A 125 36.13 -17.42 -6.12
CA LEU A 125 37.53 -17.75 -5.82
C LEU A 125 38.41 -16.53 -5.47
N LEU A 126 38.17 -15.38 -6.10
CA LEU A 126 39.08 -14.22 -6.01
C LEU A 126 38.49 -13.04 -5.22
N LEU A 127 37.17 -12.83 -5.26
CA LEU A 127 36.53 -11.68 -4.61
C LEU A 127 35.84 -12.06 -3.31
N TRP A 128 35.12 -13.18 -3.30
CA TRP A 128 34.27 -13.60 -2.19
C TRP A 128 34.62 -15.02 -1.73
N GLU A 129 35.89 -15.23 -1.39
CA GLU A 129 36.41 -16.55 -1.02
C GLU A 129 35.64 -17.12 0.18
N GLY A 130 35.10 -18.33 0.01
CA GLY A 130 34.33 -19.02 1.05
C GLY A 130 32.88 -18.53 1.22
N PHE A 131 32.39 -17.63 0.36
CA PHE A 131 30.97 -17.27 0.38
C PHE A 131 30.11 -18.43 -0.16
N GLU A 132 29.12 -18.85 0.62
CA GLU A 132 28.15 -19.86 0.21
C GLU A 132 26.86 -19.21 -0.30
N SER A 133 26.43 -19.61 -1.50
CA SER A 133 25.15 -19.18 -2.08
C SER A 133 23.98 -19.82 -1.34
N THR A 134 23.50 -19.13 -0.31
CA THR A 134 22.33 -19.52 0.48
C THR A 134 21.31 -18.39 0.52
N TRP A 135 20.05 -18.74 0.77
CA TRP A 135 18.99 -17.78 1.05
C TRP A 135 18.22 -18.24 2.29
N PRO A 136 17.92 -17.34 3.25
CA PRO A 136 18.24 -15.91 3.28
C PRO A 136 19.75 -15.62 3.46
N THR A 137 20.23 -14.48 2.97
CA THR A 137 21.63 -14.03 3.16
C THR A 137 21.75 -12.50 3.26
N ASN A 138 22.72 -12.03 4.04
CA ASN A 138 23.16 -10.62 4.07
C ASN A 138 24.33 -10.33 3.12
N GLY A 139 24.66 -11.29 2.24
CA GLY A 139 25.71 -11.19 1.24
C GLY A 139 27.12 -11.48 1.79
N PRO A 140 28.13 -11.50 0.92
CA PRO A 140 29.49 -11.94 1.28
C PRO A 140 30.20 -11.01 2.28
N GLY A 141 29.73 -9.76 2.42
CA GLY A 141 30.26 -8.81 3.40
C GLY A 141 29.71 -8.98 4.83
N ASN A 142 28.83 -9.96 5.07
CA ASN A 142 28.17 -10.18 6.37
C ASN A 142 27.51 -8.89 6.93
N LEU A 143 26.81 -8.16 6.06
CA LEU A 143 26.25 -6.84 6.39
C LEU A 143 25.21 -6.97 7.51
N GLY A 144 25.40 -6.24 8.61
CA GLY A 144 24.51 -6.29 9.77
C GLY A 144 24.71 -7.50 10.71
N GLY A 145 25.68 -8.38 10.41
CA GLY A 145 26.02 -9.53 11.23
C GLY A 145 25.00 -10.67 11.18
N GLU A 146 25.08 -11.59 12.14
CA GLU A 146 24.18 -12.74 12.25
C GLU A 146 22.75 -12.29 12.54
N TYR A 147 21.79 -12.94 11.90
CA TYR A 147 20.37 -12.65 12.05
C TYR A 147 19.54 -13.91 11.78
N GLU A 148 18.30 -13.89 12.24
CA GLU A 148 17.32 -14.91 11.95
C GLU A 148 16.22 -14.36 11.03
N ALA A 149 15.79 -15.17 10.06
CA ALA A 149 14.65 -14.82 9.23
C ALA A 149 13.34 -14.98 10.00
N MET A 150 12.37 -14.11 9.69
CA MET A 150 11.04 -14.20 10.29
C MET A 150 10.37 -15.52 9.86
N PRO A 151 9.99 -16.41 10.80
CA PRO A 151 9.34 -17.65 10.43
C PRO A 151 7.95 -17.40 9.82
N PRO A 152 7.49 -18.21 8.87
CA PRO A 152 6.18 -18.02 8.24
C PRO A 152 5.00 -18.29 9.18
N PHE A 153 5.20 -19.10 10.21
CA PHE A 153 4.19 -19.40 11.22
C PHE A 153 4.20 -18.34 12.33
N GLY A 154 3.08 -18.20 13.04
CA GLY A 154 2.94 -17.17 14.08
C GLY A 154 2.35 -15.88 13.50
N LEU A 155 3.02 -14.74 13.71
CA LEU A 155 2.51 -13.42 13.32
C LEU A 155 2.18 -13.32 11.81
N PRO A 156 3.03 -13.77 10.87
CA PRO A 156 2.72 -13.64 9.45
C PRO A 156 1.47 -14.44 9.05
N LEU A 157 1.29 -15.65 9.58
CA LEU A 157 0.10 -16.46 9.33
C LEU A 157 -1.17 -15.86 9.96
N ILE A 158 -1.07 -15.30 11.16
CA ILE A 158 -2.18 -14.57 11.80
C ILE A 158 -2.57 -13.36 10.95
N ASN A 159 -1.60 -12.58 10.49
CA ASN A 159 -1.82 -11.43 9.61
C ASN A 159 -2.47 -11.84 8.27
N THR A 160 -2.06 -12.98 7.69
CA THR A 160 -2.74 -13.58 6.53
C THR A 160 -4.21 -13.91 6.84
N ALA A 161 -4.49 -14.55 7.96
CA ALA A 161 -5.87 -14.86 8.34
C ALA A 161 -6.72 -13.61 8.57
N LEU A 162 -6.15 -12.55 9.17
CA LEU A 162 -6.82 -11.26 9.37
C LEU A 162 -7.21 -10.61 8.05
N LEU A 163 -6.28 -10.50 7.10
CA LEU A 163 -6.54 -9.89 5.80
C LEU A 163 -7.55 -10.69 4.97
N LEU A 164 -7.38 -12.02 4.87
CA LEU A 164 -8.36 -12.87 4.18
C LEU A 164 -9.76 -12.77 4.79
N THR A 165 -9.84 -12.73 6.13
CA THR A 165 -11.12 -12.52 6.82
C THR A 165 -11.69 -11.14 6.48
N SER A 166 -10.85 -10.10 6.44
CA SER A 166 -11.27 -8.75 6.11
C SER A 166 -11.82 -8.67 4.67
N SER A 167 -11.21 -9.36 3.70
CA SER A 167 -11.75 -9.50 2.34
C SER A 167 -13.16 -10.09 2.33
N ILE A 168 -13.40 -11.15 3.10
CA ILE A 168 -14.73 -11.76 3.21
C ILE A 168 -15.72 -10.74 3.79
N THR A 169 -15.33 -10.01 4.84
CA THR A 169 -16.21 -9.01 5.45
C THR A 169 -16.57 -7.87 4.50
N VAL A 170 -15.63 -7.35 3.69
CA VAL A 170 -15.94 -6.27 2.73
C VAL A 170 -16.82 -6.76 1.59
N THR A 171 -16.66 -8.01 1.14
CA THR A 171 -17.55 -8.62 0.16
C THR A 171 -18.98 -8.78 0.71
N ILE A 172 -19.13 -9.20 1.97
CA ILE A 172 -20.45 -9.25 2.64
C ILE A 172 -21.05 -7.85 2.76
N ALA A 173 -20.24 -6.85 3.11
CA ALA A 173 -20.67 -5.45 3.17
C ALA A 173 -21.16 -4.97 1.79
N HIS A 174 -20.45 -5.31 0.71
CA HIS A 174 -20.85 -4.97 -0.64
C HIS A 174 -22.21 -5.57 -1.02
N HIS A 175 -22.43 -6.87 -0.77
CA HIS A 175 -23.73 -7.50 -1.01
C HIS A 175 -24.85 -6.90 -0.15
N ALA A 176 -24.54 -6.51 1.09
CA ALA A 176 -25.50 -5.81 1.95
C ALA A 176 -25.87 -4.42 1.41
N LEU A 177 -24.93 -3.70 0.79
CA LEU A 177 -25.19 -2.44 0.10
C LEU A 177 -26.17 -2.65 -1.06
N LEU A 178 -25.89 -3.61 -1.94
CA LEU A 178 -26.73 -3.91 -3.11
C LEU A 178 -28.14 -4.36 -2.73
N THR A 179 -28.30 -5.05 -1.59
CA THR A 179 -29.60 -5.52 -1.08
C THR A 179 -30.27 -4.53 -0.11
N GLY A 180 -29.69 -3.35 0.10
CA GLY A 180 -30.26 -2.31 0.97
C GLY A 180 -30.21 -2.61 2.48
N LYS A 181 -29.46 -3.63 2.92
CA LYS A 181 -29.35 -4.06 4.33
C LYS A 181 -28.36 -3.18 5.10
N ARG A 182 -28.80 -1.97 5.48
CA ARG A 182 -27.93 -0.92 6.08
C ARG A 182 -27.17 -1.34 7.34
N MET A 183 -27.82 -2.04 8.27
CA MET A 183 -27.14 -2.50 9.50
C MET A 183 -26.05 -3.52 9.19
N GLN A 184 -26.33 -4.47 8.29
CA GLN A 184 -25.35 -5.47 7.88
C GLN A 184 -24.17 -4.81 7.16
N LEU A 185 -24.44 -3.89 6.23
CA LEU A 185 -23.41 -3.10 5.56
C LEU A 185 -22.50 -2.38 6.57
N ALA A 186 -23.07 -1.65 7.53
CA ALA A 186 -22.29 -0.90 8.51
C ALA A 186 -21.43 -1.81 9.41
N VAL A 187 -22.00 -2.91 9.93
CA VAL A 187 -21.27 -3.84 10.81
C VAL A 187 -20.11 -4.52 10.10
N PHE A 188 -20.36 -5.06 8.90
CA PHE A 188 -19.31 -5.78 8.18
C PHE A 188 -18.23 -4.84 7.65
N LEU A 189 -18.58 -3.64 7.19
CA LEU A 189 -17.59 -2.63 6.81
C LEU A 189 -16.75 -2.17 8.00
N ALA A 190 -17.36 -2.02 9.18
CA ALA A 190 -16.62 -1.70 10.41
C ALA A 190 -15.65 -2.82 10.79
N ALA A 191 -16.09 -4.08 10.71
CA ALA A 191 -15.21 -5.22 10.92
C ALA A 191 -14.01 -5.21 9.95
N THR A 192 -14.22 -4.87 8.67
CA THR A 192 -13.14 -4.80 7.68
C THR A 192 -12.02 -3.85 8.09
N PHE A 193 -12.33 -2.57 8.32
CA PHE A 193 -11.26 -1.60 8.61
C PHE A 193 -10.63 -1.82 9.99
N LEU A 194 -11.38 -2.35 10.96
CA LEU A 194 -10.82 -2.71 12.28
C LEU A 194 -9.82 -3.86 12.15
N LEU A 195 -10.13 -4.90 11.37
CA LEU A 195 -9.18 -5.97 11.06
C LEU A 195 -7.94 -5.42 10.34
N GLY A 196 -8.12 -4.46 9.43
CA GLY A 196 -7.03 -3.72 8.79
C GLY A 196 -6.11 -3.00 9.78
N PHE A 197 -6.67 -2.26 10.75
CA PHE A 197 -5.87 -1.60 11.77
C PHE A 197 -5.19 -2.59 12.73
N VAL A 198 -5.84 -3.70 13.05
CA VAL A 198 -5.22 -4.78 13.84
C VAL A 198 -4.03 -5.39 13.08
N PHE A 199 -4.16 -5.63 11.77
CA PHE A 199 -3.05 -6.05 10.93
C PHE A 199 -1.87 -5.07 11.01
N VAL A 200 -2.13 -3.77 10.84
CA VAL A 200 -1.06 -2.73 10.87
C VAL A 200 -0.36 -2.71 12.23
N TYR A 201 -1.13 -2.85 13.32
CA TYR A 201 -0.58 -2.96 14.66
C TYR A 201 0.34 -4.19 14.82
N LEU A 202 -0.14 -5.38 14.41
CA LEU A 202 0.65 -6.60 14.49
C LEU A 202 1.88 -6.57 13.60
N GLN A 203 1.81 -5.92 12.43
CA GLN A 203 2.98 -5.68 11.57
C GLN A 203 4.02 -4.79 12.28
N GLY A 204 3.57 -3.78 13.03
CA GLY A 204 4.46 -2.97 13.88
C GLY A 204 5.13 -3.79 14.98
N VAL A 205 4.40 -4.71 15.61
CA VAL A 205 4.96 -5.65 16.60
C VAL A 205 6.00 -6.57 15.95
N GLU A 206 5.73 -7.08 14.75
CA GLU A 206 6.68 -7.88 13.96
C GLU A 206 7.97 -7.11 13.65
N TYR A 207 7.86 -5.82 13.34
CA TYR A 207 9.04 -4.96 13.10
C TYR A 207 9.86 -4.73 14.36
N ILE A 208 9.21 -4.56 15.51
CA ILE A 208 9.92 -4.43 16.79
C ILE A 208 10.66 -5.73 17.10
N HIS A 209 9.98 -6.88 16.99
CA HIS A 209 10.57 -8.20 17.24
C HIS A 209 11.74 -8.51 16.30
N SER A 210 11.59 -8.23 14.99
CA SER A 210 12.67 -8.44 14.02
C SER A 210 13.92 -7.61 14.32
N TYR A 211 13.75 -6.34 14.72
CA TYR A 211 14.87 -5.47 15.07
C TYR A 211 15.55 -5.84 16.39
N GLN A 212 14.78 -6.24 17.40
CA GLN A 212 15.27 -6.45 18.77
C GLN A 212 15.77 -7.87 19.00
N ASP A 213 15.04 -8.87 18.55
CA ASP A 213 15.27 -10.27 18.92
C ASP A 213 15.93 -11.07 17.78
N LEU A 214 15.60 -10.77 16.52
CA LEU A 214 16.14 -11.51 15.36
C LEU A 214 17.34 -10.84 14.70
N ASN A 215 17.69 -9.63 15.11
CA ASN A 215 18.68 -8.75 14.45
C ASN A 215 18.44 -8.55 12.93
N LEU A 216 17.21 -8.77 12.47
CA LEU A 216 16.77 -8.55 11.10
C LEU A 216 16.39 -7.07 10.94
N LYS A 217 17.22 -6.32 10.23
CA LYS A 217 17.11 -4.86 10.06
C LYS A 217 17.18 -4.49 8.58
N LEU A 218 16.77 -3.25 8.25
CA LEU A 218 17.02 -2.67 6.92
C LEU A 218 18.50 -2.72 6.48
N THR A 219 19.42 -2.70 7.45
CA THR A 219 20.87 -2.75 7.23
C THR A 219 21.45 -4.16 7.12
N THR A 220 20.63 -5.21 7.29
CA THR A 220 21.07 -6.61 7.27
C THR A 220 21.12 -7.15 5.83
N GLY A 221 21.83 -6.42 4.97
CA GLY A 221 22.07 -6.77 3.58
C GLY A 221 20.81 -6.88 2.70
N ILE A 222 20.89 -7.72 1.67
CA ILE A 222 19.85 -7.82 0.65
C ILE A 222 18.55 -8.44 1.17
N TYR A 223 18.63 -9.42 2.07
CA TYR A 223 17.43 -10.02 2.67
C TYR A 223 16.68 -8.99 3.52
N GLY A 224 17.36 -8.33 4.46
CA GLY A 224 16.73 -7.33 5.33
C GLY A 224 16.15 -6.15 4.55
N SER A 225 16.91 -5.58 3.61
CA SER A 225 16.42 -4.47 2.78
C SER A 225 15.20 -4.85 1.93
N THR A 226 15.22 -6.00 1.25
CA THR A 226 14.06 -6.44 0.45
C THR A 226 12.86 -6.77 1.33
N PHE A 227 13.06 -7.43 2.47
CA PHE A 227 12.02 -7.73 3.46
C PHE A 227 11.28 -6.46 3.89
N PHE A 228 11.97 -5.47 4.45
CA PHE A 228 11.35 -4.24 4.97
C PHE A 228 10.81 -3.31 3.89
N MET A 229 11.41 -3.27 2.70
CA MET A 229 10.88 -2.45 1.61
C MET A 229 9.57 -3.02 1.06
N LEU A 230 9.51 -4.34 0.82
CA LEU A 230 8.31 -5.01 0.34
C LEU A 230 7.16 -4.94 1.36
N THR A 231 7.43 -5.34 2.61
CA THR A 231 6.43 -5.33 3.69
C THR A 231 6.09 -3.92 4.15
N GLY A 232 7.04 -2.98 4.13
CA GLY A 232 6.83 -1.59 4.51
C GLY A 232 5.93 -0.83 3.54
N PHE A 233 6.17 -0.96 2.23
CA PHE A 233 5.25 -0.38 1.25
C PHE A 233 3.88 -1.03 1.34
N HIS A 234 3.79 -2.35 1.50
CA HIS A 234 2.49 -2.99 1.70
C HIS A 234 1.76 -2.49 2.94
N GLY A 235 2.43 -2.39 4.09
CA GLY A 235 1.85 -1.82 5.32
C GLY A 235 1.36 -0.38 5.15
N MET A 236 2.05 0.45 4.36
CA MET A 236 1.57 1.77 3.97
C MET A 236 0.26 1.68 3.17
N HIS A 237 0.16 0.78 2.18
CA HIS A 237 -1.06 0.60 1.39
C HIS A 237 -2.22 0.08 2.24
N VAL A 238 -1.99 -0.87 3.15
CA VAL A 238 -3.01 -1.34 4.10
C VAL A 238 -3.51 -0.17 4.96
N THR A 239 -2.60 0.68 5.46
CA THR A 239 -2.95 1.85 6.27
C THR A 239 -3.82 2.83 5.49
N ILE A 240 -3.45 3.15 4.25
CA ILE A 240 -4.23 4.03 3.36
C ILE A 240 -5.59 3.39 3.07
N GLY A 241 -5.63 2.09 2.76
CA GLY A 241 -6.87 1.33 2.54
C GLY A 241 -7.82 1.37 3.73
N ALA A 242 -7.30 1.18 4.95
CA ALA A 242 -8.10 1.20 6.18
C ALA A 242 -8.67 2.61 6.46
N ILE A 243 -7.89 3.67 6.19
CA ILE A 243 -8.36 5.06 6.27
C ILE A 243 -9.48 5.30 5.23
N MET A 244 -9.28 4.86 3.98
CA MET A 244 -10.31 4.99 2.94
C MET A 244 -11.60 4.26 3.32
N LEU A 245 -11.51 3.01 3.81
CA LEU A 245 -12.67 2.25 4.30
C LEU A 245 -13.39 2.96 5.45
N THR A 246 -12.63 3.58 6.36
CA THR A 246 -13.19 4.38 7.46
C THR A 246 -13.97 5.60 6.93
N ILE A 247 -13.45 6.29 5.90
CA ILE A 247 -14.17 7.39 5.24
C ILE A 247 -15.45 6.88 4.55
N ILE A 248 -15.37 5.74 3.85
CA ILE A 248 -16.53 5.10 3.23
C ILE A 248 -17.57 4.72 4.29
N PHE A 249 -17.16 4.23 5.46
CA PHE A 249 -18.06 3.93 6.57
C PHE A 249 -18.84 5.17 7.03
N PHE A 250 -18.18 6.31 7.23
CA PHE A 250 -18.89 7.54 7.58
C PHE A 250 -19.84 8.02 6.47
N ARG A 251 -19.49 7.83 5.19
CA ARG A 251 -20.38 8.12 4.06
C ARG A 251 -21.58 7.18 4.00
N VAL A 252 -21.41 5.89 4.32
CA VAL A 252 -22.50 4.92 4.49
C VAL A 252 -23.46 5.37 5.58
N LEU A 253 -22.94 5.79 6.74
CA LEU A 253 -23.79 6.27 7.85
C LEU A 253 -24.58 7.53 7.48
N LYS A 254 -24.01 8.41 6.66
CA LYS A 254 -24.70 9.58 6.11
C LYS A 254 -25.66 9.27 4.96
N GLY A 255 -25.68 8.03 4.46
CA GLY A 255 -26.59 7.60 3.41
C GLY A 255 -26.20 8.02 1.99
N HIS A 256 -24.92 8.32 1.74
CA HIS A 256 -24.41 8.79 0.43
C HIS A 256 -24.37 7.70 -0.66
N PHE A 257 -24.83 6.48 -0.37
CA PHE A 257 -24.75 5.34 -1.29
C PHE A 257 -26.10 4.67 -1.48
N SER A 258 -26.36 4.28 -2.73
CA SER A 258 -27.50 3.45 -3.13
C SER A 258 -27.00 2.22 -3.91
N ALA A 259 -27.89 1.24 -4.12
CA ALA A 259 -27.58 0.04 -4.90
C ALA A 259 -27.12 0.35 -6.34
N ASP A 260 -27.50 1.50 -6.90
CA ASP A 260 -27.11 1.91 -8.25
C ASP A 260 -25.95 2.92 -8.26
N LYS A 261 -25.76 3.68 -7.17
CA LYS A 261 -24.76 4.75 -7.07
C LYS A 261 -23.86 4.54 -5.86
N HIS A 262 -22.77 3.80 -6.06
CA HIS A 262 -21.83 3.45 -4.99
C HIS A 262 -20.39 3.21 -5.48
N PHE A 263 -20.00 3.84 -6.60
CA PHE A 263 -18.66 3.66 -7.17
C PHE A 263 -17.53 3.87 -6.15
N ALA A 264 -17.59 4.90 -5.31
CA ALA A 264 -16.53 5.13 -4.32
C ALA A 264 -16.39 3.97 -3.31
N PHE A 265 -17.48 3.28 -2.97
CA PHE A 265 -17.41 2.06 -2.17
C PHE A 265 -16.70 0.96 -2.96
N GLU A 266 -17.08 0.73 -4.22
CA GLU A 266 -16.46 -0.29 -5.07
C GLU A 266 -14.98 -0.04 -5.32
N ALA A 267 -14.58 1.20 -5.59
CA ALA A 267 -13.19 1.58 -5.78
C ALA A 267 -12.34 1.23 -4.56
N VAL A 268 -12.81 1.57 -3.36
CA VAL A 268 -12.10 1.26 -2.12
C VAL A 268 -12.11 -0.25 -1.83
N ALA A 269 -13.19 -0.97 -2.15
CA ALA A 269 -13.23 -2.43 -2.04
C ALA A 269 -12.26 -3.11 -3.02
N TRP A 270 -12.15 -2.63 -4.27
CA TRP A 270 -11.16 -3.10 -5.23
C TRP A 270 -9.73 -2.86 -4.76
N TYR A 271 -9.46 -1.67 -4.19
CA TYR A 271 -8.16 -1.37 -3.58
C TYR A 271 -7.86 -2.33 -2.42
N TRP A 272 -8.84 -2.58 -1.55
CA TRP A 272 -8.67 -3.49 -0.42
C TRP A 272 -8.33 -4.92 -0.86
N HIS A 273 -9.06 -5.46 -1.84
CA HIS A 273 -8.73 -6.76 -2.42
C HIS A 273 -7.37 -6.80 -3.11
N PHE A 274 -6.95 -5.70 -3.77
CA PHE A 274 -5.61 -5.57 -4.33
C PHE A 274 -4.54 -5.70 -3.24
N VAL A 275 -4.69 -4.98 -2.13
CA VAL A 275 -3.76 -5.03 -1.00
C VAL A 275 -3.67 -6.45 -0.42
N ASP A 276 -4.80 -7.16 -0.33
CA ASP A 276 -4.83 -8.56 0.13
C ASP A 276 -4.11 -9.50 -0.84
N VAL A 277 -4.27 -9.33 -2.16
CA VAL A 277 -3.55 -10.13 -3.16
C VAL A 277 -2.04 -9.91 -3.07
N VAL A 278 -1.59 -8.67 -2.88
CA VAL A 278 -0.17 -8.37 -2.66
C VAL A 278 0.35 -9.05 -1.40
N TRP A 279 -0.42 -9.03 -0.30
CA TRP A 279 -0.04 -9.72 0.94
C TRP A 279 0.16 -11.23 0.74
N ILE A 280 -0.73 -11.89 0.01
CA ILE A 280 -0.57 -13.33 -0.29
C ILE A 280 0.75 -13.57 -1.02
N GLY A 281 1.09 -12.71 -1.99
CA GLY A 281 2.40 -12.74 -2.65
C GLY A 281 3.56 -12.57 -1.67
N LEU A 282 3.46 -11.62 -0.75
CA LEU A 282 4.48 -11.42 0.29
C LEU A 282 4.62 -12.63 1.20
N TYR A 283 3.52 -13.16 1.72
CA TYR A 283 3.51 -14.34 2.57
C TYR A 283 4.22 -15.52 1.90
N VAL A 284 3.91 -15.79 0.62
CA VAL A 284 4.53 -16.89 -0.12
C VAL A 284 6.01 -16.62 -0.41
N PHE A 285 6.35 -15.48 -1.01
CA PHE A 285 7.71 -15.26 -1.54
C PHE A 285 8.71 -14.71 -0.54
N VAL A 286 8.27 -14.08 0.55
CA VAL A 286 9.15 -13.43 1.54
C VAL A 286 9.25 -14.27 2.81
N TYR A 287 8.14 -14.82 3.29
CA TYR A 287 8.11 -15.57 4.56
C TYR A 287 8.23 -17.08 4.38
N TRP A 288 7.57 -17.65 3.36
CA TRP A 288 7.50 -19.10 3.19
C TRP A 288 8.65 -19.69 2.39
N MET A 289 9.06 -19.02 1.30
CA MET A 289 10.15 -19.43 0.41
C MET A 289 11.45 -18.70 0.70
#